data_AF-A0A377ZB77-F1
#
_entry.id   AF-A0A377ZB77-F1
#
_cell.length_a   1.000
_cell.length_b   1.000
_cell.length_c   1.000
_cell.angle_alpha   90.00
_cell.angle_beta   90.00
_cell.angle_gamma   90.00
#
_symmetry.space_group_name_H-M   'P 1'
#
loop_
_entity.id
_entity.type
_entity.pdbx_description
1 polymer ?
#
loop_
_entity_poly.entity_id
_entity_poly.type
_entity_poly.pdbx_seq_one_letter_code
_entity_poly.pdbx_strand_id
1 'polypeptide(L)'
;MIKVDSLALQEQLGFVARAPRWAVAFKFPAQEQMTFVRDVEFQVGRTGAITPVARLEPVHVAGVLVSNATLHNADEIERLGLKIGDKVVIRRAGDVIPQVVNVVLSERPADARDVVFPTHCPVCQSDVERVEGEAVARCTGGLICGAQRKESLKHFVSRRALDVDGMGDKIIDQLVEKEYVHTPADLFRLTAGKLTGLDRMGPKSAQNVVNALEKAKETTFARFLYALGIREVGEATAAGLAAHFGTLEALEQASIEELQKVPDVGIVVATHTFNFFAEESNRDVIAQLLAEGVRWPAPVVVKAEEIDSPFAGKTVVLTGSLSQLSRDDAKARLVALGAKVAGSVSKKTDLVIAGEAAGSKLAKAQELGIEVIDEAEMMRLLGE
;
A
#
# COMPACT_ATOMS: atom_id res chain seq x y z
N MET A 1 22.95 10.85 -9.00
CA MET A 1 22.63 9.93 -7.87
C MET A 1 23.87 9.82 -7.00
N ILE A 2 23.74 9.86 -5.67
CA ILE A 2 24.84 9.70 -4.73
C ILE A 2 24.64 8.37 -4.00
N LYS A 3 25.70 7.55 -3.90
CA LYS A 3 25.67 6.23 -3.27
C LYS A 3 26.87 6.06 -2.34
N VAL A 4 26.69 5.33 -1.24
CA VAL A 4 27.80 4.81 -0.44
C VAL A 4 28.57 3.77 -1.26
N ASP A 5 29.88 3.91 -1.38
CA ASP A 5 30.70 3.07 -2.29
C ASP A 5 30.94 1.65 -1.73
N SER A 6 31.11 1.52 -0.41
CA SER A 6 31.35 0.23 0.24
C SER A 6 30.09 -0.64 0.29
N LEU A 7 30.16 -1.84 -0.30
CA LEU A 7 29.06 -2.83 -0.27
C LEU A 7 28.72 -3.32 1.14
N ALA A 8 29.71 -3.52 2.01
CA ALA A 8 29.48 -3.93 3.40
C ALA A 8 28.64 -2.89 4.17
N LEU A 9 28.87 -1.60 3.93
CA LEU A 9 28.05 -0.54 4.52
C LEU A 9 26.65 -0.48 3.90
N GLN A 10 26.48 -0.81 2.61
CA GLN A 10 25.16 -0.89 1.99
C GLN A 10 24.32 -2.00 2.64
N GLU A 11 24.90 -3.18 2.88
CA GLU A 11 24.25 -4.30 3.57
C GLU A 11 23.84 -3.93 5.00
N GLN A 12 24.74 -3.26 5.74
CA GLN A 12 24.45 -2.80 7.10
C GLN A 12 23.35 -1.73 7.15
N LEU A 13 23.34 -0.80 6.19
CA LEU A 13 22.34 0.27 6.12
C LEU A 13 20.97 -0.26 5.71
N GLY A 14 20.92 -1.23 4.80
CA GLY A 14 19.70 -1.90 4.36
C GLY A 14 18.73 -1.01 3.57
N PHE A 15 17.45 -1.36 3.64
CA PHE A 15 16.37 -0.76 2.85
C PHE A 15 15.21 -0.34 3.75
N VAL A 16 14.51 0.72 3.34
CA VAL A 16 13.13 0.98 3.75
C VAL A 16 12.19 0.39 2.69
N ALA A 17 10.89 0.34 2.98
CA ALA A 17 9.89 -0.33 2.13
C ALA A 17 9.92 0.04 0.63
N ARG A 18 10.40 1.24 0.27
CA ARG A 18 10.40 1.73 -1.13
C ARG A 18 11.77 2.17 -1.65
N ALA A 19 12.83 2.16 -0.85
CA ALA A 19 14.13 2.72 -1.24
C ALA A 19 15.30 2.19 -0.39
N PRO A 20 16.53 2.15 -0.93
CA PRO A 20 17.75 1.90 -0.15
C PRO A 20 18.05 3.05 0.81
N ARG A 21 18.63 2.74 1.98
CA ARG A 21 19.11 3.77 2.94
C ARG A 21 20.48 4.35 2.58
N TRP A 22 21.20 3.71 1.66
CA TRP A 22 22.59 4.01 1.29
C TRP A 22 22.73 4.78 -0.03
N ALA A 23 21.62 5.17 -0.67
CA ALA A 23 21.62 5.94 -1.90
C ALA A 23 20.54 7.01 -1.92
N VAL A 24 20.83 8.14 -2.54
CA VAL A 24 19.89 9.25 -2.74
C VAL A 24 19.99 9.84 -4.14
N ALA A 25 18.83 10.16 -4.72
CA ALA A 25 18.77 10.90 -5.97
C ALA A 25 18.90 12.41 -5.70
N PHE A 26 20.10 12.97 -5.90
CA PHE A 26 20.27 14.42 -5.89
C PHE A 26 19.69 15.00 -7.20
N LYS A 27 18.48 15.55 -7.13
CA LYS A 27 17.74 16.11 -8.28
C LYS A 27 18.20 17.54 -8.58
N PHE A 28 18.21 17.90 -9.86
CA PHE A 28 18.40 19.29 -10.30
C PHE A 28 17.22 20.17 -9.87
N PRO A 29 17.39 21.51 -9.80
CA PRO A 29 16.28 22.43 -9.59
C PRO A 29 15.16 22.17 -10.60
N ALA A 30 13.93 22.07 -10.10
CA ALA A 30 12.77 21.85 -10.96
C ALA A 30 12.53 23.06 -11.87
N GLN A 31 12.18 22.80 -13.13
CA GLN A 31 11.80 23.88 -14.04
C GLN A 31 10.44 24.45 -13.60
N GLU A 32 10.39 25.77 -13.52
CA GLU A 32 9.19 26.54 -13.20
C GLU A 32 8.64 27.19 -14.46
N GLN A 33 7.32 27.28 -14.55
CA GLN A 33 6.62 27.99 -15.61
C GLN A 33 5.44 28.75 -15.02
N MET A 34 5.02 29.81 -15.70
CA MET A 34 3.83 30.56 -15.33
C MET A 34 2.67 30.19 -16.22
N THR A 35 1.47 30.08 -15.64
CA THR A 35 0.22 29.88 -16.36
C THR A 35 -0.95 30.44 -15.57
N PHE A 36 -2.15 30.44 -16.14
CA PHE A 36 -3.36 30.93 -15.48
C PHE A 36 -4.18 29.78 -14.90
N VAL A 37 -4.78 29.99 -13.72
CA VAL A 37 -5.79 29.10 -13.14
C VAL A 37 -7.12 29.39 -13.82
N ARG A 38 -7.65 28.43 -14.58
CA ARG A 38 -8.94 28.53 -15.25
C ARG A 38 -10.10 28.17 -14.34
N ASP A 39 -9.91 27.14 -13.52
CA ASP A 39 -10.90 26.69 -12.56
C ASP A 39 -10.24 25.91 -11.42
N VAL A 40 -11.00 25.63 -10.36
CA VAL A 40 -10.59 24.69 -9.31
C VAL A 40 -11.68 23.65 -9.14
N GLU A 41 -11.31 22.39 -9.37
CA GLU A 41 -12.20 21.24 -9.16
C GLU A 41 -11.86 20.54 -7.84
N PHE A 42 -12.86 19.92 -7.24
CA PHE A 42 -12.73 19.20 -5.98
C PHE A 42 -12.95 17.71 -6.20
N GLN A 43 -11.86 16.95 -6.16
CA GLN A 43 -11.90 15.50 -6.36
C GLN A 43 -12.12 14.79 -5.03
N VAL A 44 -13.05 13.83 -5.01
CA VAL A 44 -13.34 13.01 -3.82
C VAL A 44 -12.58 11.70 -3.93
N GLY A 45 -11.59 11.51 -3.07
CA GLY A 45 -10.81 10.28 -3.01
C GLY A 45 -11.53 9.14 -2.28
N ARG A 46 -10.90 7.96 -2.27
CA ARG A 46 -11.40 6.73 -1.62
C ARG A 46 -11.89 6.93 -0.19
N THR A 47 -11.14 7.65 0.63
CA THR A 47 -11.43 7.86 2.07
C THR A 47 -12.30 9.09 2.31
N GLY A 48 -12.99 9.58 1.27
CA GLY A 48 -13.78 10.81 1.33
C GLY A 48 -12.95 12.09 1.23
N ALA A 49 -11.61 12.02 1.25
CA ALA A 49 -10.71 13.18 1.13
C ALA A 49 -11.05 14.03 -0.09
N ILE A 50 -11.38 15.29 0.15
CA ILE A 50 -11.69 16.27 -0.89
C ILE A 50 -10.42 17.03 -1.23
N THR A 51 -9.86 16.72 -2.39
CA THR A 51 -8.59 17.28 -2.87
C THR A 51 -8.87 18.36 -3.92
N PRO A 52 -8.49 19.62 -3.67
CA PRO A 52 -8.59 20.66 -4.68
C PRO A 52 -7.52 20.49 -5.76
N VAL A 53 -7.94 20.62 -7.02
CA VAL A 53 -7.10 20.50 -8.21
C VAL A 53 -7.32 21.72 -9.10
N ALA A 54 -6.27 22.50 -9.33
CA ALA A 54 -6.30 23.62 -10.25
C ALA A 54 -6.33 23.11 -11.70
N ARG A 55 -7.34 23.53 -12.46
CA ARG A 55 -7.37 23.46 -13.92
C ARG A 55 -6.60 24.65 -14.47
N LEU A 56 -5.57 24.39 -15.25
CA LEU A 56 -4.63 25.39 -15.72
C LEU A 56 -4.80 25.63 -17.22
N GLU A 57 -4.49 26.84 -17.66
CA GLU A 57 -4.21 27.07 -19.08
C GLU A 57 -3.02 26.17 -19.48
N PRO A 58 -3.14 25.35 -20.54
CA PRO A 58 -2.11 24.36 -20.87
C PRO A 58 -0.74 25.01 -21.10
N VAL A 59 0.29 24.51 -20.40
CA VAL A 59 1.66 25.03 -20.48
C VAL A 59 2.67 23.88 -20.49
N HIS A 60 3.78 24.02 -21.21
CA HIS A 60 4.83 23.01 -21.25
C HIS A 60 5.81 23.21 -20.08
N VAL A 61 5.95 22.22 -19.21
CA VAL A 61 6.91 22.21 -18.10
C VAL A 61 7.84 21.01 -18.25
N ALA A 62 9.14 21.24 -18.42
CA ALA A 62 10.13 20.18 -18.63
C ALA A 62 9.74 19.22 -19.78
N GLY A 63 9.25 19.77 -20.90
CA GLY A 63 8.90 19.01 -22.10
C GLY A 63 7.55 18.28 -22.05
N VAL A 64 6.78 18.40 -20.97
CA VAL A 64 5.44 17.79 -20.84
C VAL A 64 4.37 18.87 -20.76
N LEU A 65 3.27 18.69 -21.50
CA LEU A 65 2.11 19.56 -21.40
C LEU A 65 1.39 19.32 -20.06
N VAL A 66 1.31 20.37 -19.25
CA VAL A 66 0.62 20.38 -17.96
C VAL A 66 -0.65 21.22 -18.07
N SER A 67 -1.78 20.63 -17.69
CA SER A 67 -3.08 21.30 -17.61
C SER A 67 -3.73 21.22 -16.23
N ASN A 68 -3.10 20.52 -15.28
CA ASN A 68 -3.62 20.34 -13.93
C ASN A 68 -2.48 20.42 -12.91
N ALA A 69 -2.76 20.99 -11.74
CA ALA A 69 -1.85 20.96 -10.59
C ALA A 69 -2.64 20.74 -9.29
N THR A 70 -2.07 19.97 -8.36
CA THR A 70 -2.68 19.81 -7.03
C THR A 70 -2.54 21.09 -6.21
N LEU A 71 -3.58 21.40 -5.44
CA LEU A 71 -3.58 22.46 -4.43
C LEU A 71 -3.51 21.89 -3.00
N HIS A 72 -3.24 20.60 -2.85
CA HIS A 72 -3.12 19.86 -1.58
C HIS A 72 -4.41 19.83 -0.73
N ASN A 73 -4.82 20.95 -0.15
CA ASN A 73 -5.96 21.07 0.77
C ASN A 73 -6.45 22.54 0.87
N ALA A 74 -7.47 22.79 1.71
CA ALA A 74 -8.04 24.11 1.91
C ALA A 74 -7.02 25.12 2.51
N ASP A 75 -6.21 24.68 3.47
CA ASP A 75 -5.24 25.54 4.14
C ASP A 75 -4.16 26.04 3.17
N GLU A 76 -3.77 25.21 2.21
CA GLU A 76 -2.81 25.59 1.17
C GLU A 76 -3.39 26.61 0.18
N ILE A 77 -4.68 26.52 -0.16
CA ILE A 77 -5.37 27.55 -0.96
C ILE A 77 -5.34 28.89 -0.22
N GLU A 78 -5.64 28.88 1.07
CA GLU A 78 -5.62 30.07 1.92
C GLU A 78 -4.20 30.63 2.06
N ARG A 79 -3.20 29.78 2.31
CA ARG A 79 -1.78 30.17 2.41
C ARG A 79 -1.28 30.81 1.11
N LEU A 80 -1.68 30.28 -0.03
CA LEU A 80 -1.34 30.86 -1.34
C LEU A 80 -2.14 32.13 -1.66
N GLY A 81 -3.28 32.33 -0.97
CA GLY A 81 -4.25 33.37 -1.29
C GLY A 81 -4.80 33.25 -2.71
N LEU A 82 -4.93 32.02 -3.21
CA LEU A 82 -5.20 31.71 -4.62
C LEU A 82 -6.66 31.98 -5.01
N LYS A 83 -6.84 32.62 -6.17
CA LYS A 83 -8.13 32.89 -6.80
C LYS A 83 -8.19 32.26 -8.19
N ILE A 84 -9.39 31.90 -8.64
CA ILE A 84 -9.63 31.49 -10.03
C ILE A 84 -9.40 32.71 -10.92
N GLY A 85 -8.61 32.54 -11.98
CA GLY A 85 -8.14 33.61 -12.86
C GLY A 85 -6.70 34.07 -12.56
N ASP A 86 -6.13 33.69 -11.41
CA ASP A 86 -4.77 34.08 -11.07
C ASP A 86 -3.73 33.52 -12.04
N LYS A 87 -2.69 34.31 -12.29
CA LYS A 87 -1.43 33.81 -12.83
C LYS A 87 -0.63 33.16 -11.70
N VAL A 88 -0.19 31.93 -11.92
CA VAL A 88 0.51 31.11 -10.93
C VAL A 88 1.83 30.61 -11.49
N VAL A 89 2.82 30.48 -10.61
CA VAL A 89 4.05 29.72 -10.89
C VAL A 89 3.76 28.25 -10.55
N ILE A 90 4.02 27.37 -11.50
CA ILE A 90 3.91 25.92 -11.31
C ILE A 90 5.27 25.26 -11.50
N ARG A 91 5.45 24.14 -10.81
CA ARG A 91 6.63 23.27 -10.98
C ARG A 91 6.21 21.82 -10.96
N ARG A 92 7.00 20.96 -11.59
CA ARG A 92 6.86 19.50 -11.44
C ARG A 92 7.73 19.03 -10.29
N ALA A 93 7.09 18.65 -9.18
CA ALA A 93 7.81 18.11 -8.04
C ALA A 93 8.38 16.73 -8.39
N GLY A 94 9.71 16.66 -8.41
CA GLY A 94 10.42 15.41 -8.67
C GLY A 94 10.12 14.77 -10.03
N ASP A 95 9.77 15.58 -11.04
CA ASP A 95 9.40 15.19 -12.42
C ASP A 95 8.14 14.35 -12.56
N VAL A 96 7.23 14.35 -11.56
CA VAL A 96 5.98 13.58 -11.62
C VAL A 96 4.75 14.47 -11.52
N ILE A 97 4.46 15.02 -10.34
CA ILE A 97 3.20 15.71 -10.04
C ILE A 97 3.38 17.23 -10.12
N PRO A 98 2.62 17.94 -10.97
CA PRO A 98 2.61 19.40 -10.98
C PRO A 98 1.97 19.98 -9.72
N GLN A 99 2.60 20.99 -9.14
CA GLN A 99 2.10 21.73 -7.99
C GLN A 99 2.20 23.24 -8.23
N VAL A 100 1.28 24.00 -7.65
CA VAL A 100 1.37 25.47 -7.58
C VAL A 100 2.42 25.84 -6.54
N VAL A 101 3.33 26.75 -6.89
CA VAL A 101 4.39 27.25 -6.00
C VAL A 101 3.91 28.51 -5.28
N ASN A 102 3.44 29.49 -6.05
CA ASN A 102 2.93 30.76 -5.58
C ASN A 102 2.06 31.44 -6.63
N VAL A 103 1.27 32.41 -6.18
CA VAL A 103 0.50 33.32 -7.03
C VAL A 103 1.37 34.52 -7.42
N VAL A 104 1.24 34.99 -8.66
CA VAL A 104 1.85 36.23 -9.14
C VAL A 104 0.89 37.40 -8.86
N LEU A 105 0.85 37.85 -7.62
CA LEU A 105 -0.13 38.84 -7.13
C LEU A 105 -0.11 40.16 -7.91
N SER A 106 1.05 40.57 -8.44
CA SER A 106 1.20 41.79 -9.24
C SER A 106 0.46 41.73 -10.58
N GLU A 107 0.10 40.53 -11.06
CA GLU A 107 -0.62 40.30 -12.32
C GLU A 107 -2.03 39.76 -12.09
N ARG A 108 -2.59 39.89 -10.88
CA ARG A 108 -3.94 39.43 -10.57
C ARG A 108 -4.98 40.20 -11.39
N PRO A 109 -5.80 39.51 -12.21
CA PRO A 109 -6.90 40.15 -12.92
C PRO A 109 -7.95 40.71 -11.97
N ALA A 110 -8.62 41.80 -12.38
CA ALA A 110 -9.67 42.43 -11.58
C ALA A 110 -10.93 41.55 -11.41
N ASP A 111 -11.14 40.60 -12.31
CA ASP A 111 -12.25 39.64 -12.32
C ASP A 111 -11.92 38.30 -11.64
N ALA A 112 -10.80 38.22 -10.92
CA ALA A 112 -10.40 37.02 -10.19
C ALA A 112 -11.42 36.65 -9.09
N ARG A 113 -11.81 35.37 -9.03
CA ARG A 113 -12.87 34.85 -8.14
C ARG A 113 -12.29 34.03 -7.00
N ASP A 114 -12.91 34.12 -5.82
CA ASP A 114 -12.52 33.26 -4.70
C ASP A 114 -12.72 31.78 -4.98
N VAL A 115 -11.79 30.96 -4.51
CA VAL A 115 -11.95 29.51 -4.48
C VAL A 115 -12.77 29.17 -3.24
N VAL A 116 -14.03 28.79 -3.45
CA VAL A 116 -14.92 28.38 -2.36
C VAL A 116 -14.80 26.88 -2.17
N PHE A 117 -14.27 26.45 -1.02
CA PHE A 117 -14.20 25.04 -0.67
C PHE A 117 -15.63 24.50 -0.44
N PRO A 118 -16.00 23.34 -1.00
CA PRO A 118 -17.36 22.83 -0.91
C PRO A 118 -17.73 22.48 0.53
N THR A 119 -18.91 22.93 0.96
CA THR A 119 -19.55 22.49 2.22
C THR A 119 -20.31 21.17 2.06
N HIS A 120 -20.63 20.79 0.83
CA HIS A 120 -21.29 19.55 0.47
C HIS A 120 -20.48 18.83 -0.63
N CYS A 121 -20.41 17.51 -0.54
CA CYS A 121 -19.64 16.68 -1.45
C CYS A 121 -20.12 16.88 -2.89
N PRO A 122 -19.23 17.23 -3.85
CA PRO A 122 -19.62 17.54 -5.23
C PRO A 122 -20.17 16.32 -6.00
N VAL A 123 -20.07 15.12 -5.41
CA VAL A 123 -20.53 13.86 -6.03
C VAL A 123 -21.84 13.36 -5.43
N CYS A 124 -21.93 13.29 -4.10
CA CYS A 124 -23.09 12.69 -3.42
C CYS A 124 -23.89 13.68 -2.55
N GLN A 125 -23.48 14.94 -2.51
CA GLN A 125 -24.13 16.03 -1.75
C GLN A 125 -24.20 15.84 -0.23
N SER A 126 -23.60 14.79 0.33
CA SER A 126 -23.40 14.66 1.78
C SER A 126 -22.51 15.76 2.32
N ASP A 127 -22.61 16.02 3.63
CA ASP A 127 -21.81 17.04 4.30
C ASP A 127 -20.30 16.81 4.12
N VAL A 128 -19.57 17.92 4.07
CA VAL A 128 -18.11 17.94 4.13
C VAL A 128 -17.69 18.32 5.53
N GLU A 129 -16.99 17.42 6.19
CA GLU A 129 -16.42 17.66 7.51
C GLU A 129 -14.92 17.92 7.44
N ARG A 130 -14.44 18.81 8.29
CA ARG A 130 -13.01 18.99 8.56
C ARG A 130 -12.82 18.96 10.07
N VAL A 131 -12.25 17.87 10.58
CA VAL A 131 -11.98 17.69 12.01
C VAL A 131 -10.92 18.69 12.45
N GLU A 132 -11.13 19.31 13.62
CA GLU A 132 -10.18 20.26 14.17
C GLU A 132 -8.79 19.62 14.33
N GLY A 133 -7.75 20.30 13.83
CA GLY A 133 -6.37 19.79 13.79
C GLY A 133 -6.04 18.93 12.56
N GLU A 134 -7.00 18.54 11.72
CA GLU A 134 -6.75 17.89 10.44
C GLU A 134 -6.85 18.86 9.26
N ALA A 135 -5.82 18.87 8.40
CA ALA A 135 -5.82 19.72 7.20
C ALA A 135 -6.79 19.25 6.10
N VAL A 136 -7.18 17.96 6.11
CA VAL A 136 -7.96 17.33 5.03
C VAL A 136 -9.45 17.34 5.36
N ALA A 137 -10.23 18.03 4.54
CA ALA A 137 -11.69 17.95 4.55
C ALA A 137 -12.18 16.67 3.85
N ARG A 138 -13.26 16.07 4.34
CA ARG A 138 -13.78 14.78 3.86
C ARG A 138 -15.28 14.77 3.68
N CYS A 139 -15.72 14.05 2.66
CA CYS A 139 -17.10 13.66 2.47
C CYS A 139 -17.52 12.65 3.55
N THR A 140 -18.57 12.96 4.32
CA THR A 140 -19.14 12.07 5.34
C THR A 140 -19.97 10.93 4.75
N GLY A 141 -20.35 11.04 3.48
CA GLY A 141 -21.24 10.11 2.78
C GLY A 141 -20.71 8.70 2.51
N GLY A 142 -19.66 8.24 3.20
CA GLY A 142 -19.03 6.90 3.10
C GLY A 142 -19.62 5.95 2.06
N LEU A 143 -20.59 5.13 2.47
CA LEU A 143 -21.21 4.06 1.66
C LEU A 143 -22.15 4.56 0.55
N ILE A 144 -22.72 5.77 0.70
CA ILE A 144 -23.62 6.37 -0.31
C ILE A 144 -22.84 7.15 -1.37
N CYS A 145 -21.58 7.49 -1.10
CA CYS A 145 -20.76 8.27 -2.01
C CYS A 145 -20.26 7.40 -3.16
N GLY A 146 -20.83 7.59 -4.34
CA GLY A 146 -20.40 6.90 -5.57
C GLY A 146 -18.91 7.07 -5.88
N ALA A 147 -18.31 8.22 -5.56
CA ALA A 147 -16.86 8.44 -5.73
C ALA A 147 -16.02 7.60 -4.75
N GLN A 148 -16.41 7.54 -3.47
CA GLN A 148 -15.72 6.68 -2.51
C GLN A 148 -15.86 5.21 -2.90
N ARG A 149 -17.04 4.80 -3.39
CA ARG A 149 -17.27 3.44 -3.91
C ARG A 149 -16.36 3.13 -5.11
N LYS A 150 -16.33 4.00 -6.12
CA LYS A 150 -15.46 3.86 -7.31
C LYS A 150 -13.99 3.74 -6.92
N GLU A 151 -13.49 4.66 -6.09
CA GLU A 151 -12.09 4.68 -5.68
C GLU A 151 -11.73 3.53 -4.71
N SER A 152 -12.68 3.07 -3.89
CA SER A 152 -12.52 1.88 -3.05
C SER A 152 -12.39 0.62 -3.90
N LEU A 153 -13.26 0.45 -4.91
CA LEU A 153 -13.17 -0.67 -5.84
C LEU A 153 -11.88 -0.63 -6.66
N LYS A 154 -11.47 0.55 -7.17
CA LYS A 154 -10.19 0.72 -7.90
C LYS A 154 -9.00 0.32 -7.04
N HIS A 155 -9.00 0.73 -5.78
CA HIS A 155 -7.97 0.33 -4.83
C HIS A 155 -7.98 -1.17 -4.56
N PHE A 156 -9.16 -1.75 -4.30
CA PHE A 156 -9.35 -3.17 -4.02
C PHE A 156 -8.78 -4.06 -5.13
N VAL A 157 -9.00 -3.68 -6.40
CA VAL A 157 -8.49 -4.43 -7.56
C VAL A 157 -7.08 -4.05 -8.00
N SER A 158 -6.46 -3.06 -7.36
CA SER A 158 -5.16 -2.54 -7.76
C SER A 158 -4.05 -3.59 -7.65
N ARG A 159 -2.95 -3.35 -8.37
CA ARG A 159 -1.81 -4.28 -8.46
C ARG A 159 -1.19 -4.71 -7.13
N ARG A 160 -1.24 -3.86 -6.10
CA ARG A 160 -0.71 -4.18 -4.75
C ARG A 160 -1.77 -4.75 -3.81
N ALA A 161 -3.04 -4.73 -4.21
CA ALA A 161 -4.20 -5.26 -3.48
C ALA A 161 -4.56 -6.65 -4.02
N LEU A 162 -5.71 -6.85 -4.69
CA LEU A 162 -6.04 -8.16 -5.28
C LEU A 162 -5.52 -8.38 -6.71
N ASP A 163 -4.99 -7.34 -7.38
CA ASP A 163 -4.37 -7.46 -8.72
C ASP A 163 -5.28 -8.10 -9.77
N VAL A 164 -6.45 -7.48 -9.98
CA VAL A 164 -7.43 -7.97 -10.96
C VAL A 164 -7.17 -7.31 -12.32
N ASP A 165 -6.44 -8.03 -13.16
CA ASP A 165 -6.16 -7.60 -14.53
C ASP A 165 -7.45 -7.33 -15.33
N GLY A 166 -7.47 -6.21 -16.05
CA GLY A 166 -8.60 -5.81 -16.90
C GLY A 166 -9.71 -5.04 -16.18
N MET A 167 -9.67 -4.93 -14.85
CA MET A 167 -10.61 -4.11 -14.09
C MET A 167 -10.15 -2.64 -13.98
N GLY A 168 -10.13 -1.95 -15.12
CA GLY A 168 -9.70 -0.54 -15.19
C GLY A 168 -10.79 0.46 -14.75
N ASP A 169 -10.38 1.71 -14.56
CA ASP A 169 -11.24 2.81 -14.08
C ASP A 169 -12.58 2.90 -14.82
N LYS A 170 -12.56 2.86 -16.16
CA LYS A 170 -13.78 2.98 -16.97
C LYS A 170 -14.76 1.82 -16.81
N ILE A 171 -14.27 0.64 -16.44
CA ILE A 171 -15.14 -0.52 -16.18
C ILE A 171 -15.79 -0.36 -14.81
N ILE A 172 -15.00 -0.01 -13.79
CA ILE A 172 -15.50 0.28 -12.45
C ILE A 172 -16.50 1.43 -12.46
N ASP A 173 -16.20 2.51 -13.19
CA ASP A 173 -17.09 3.66 -13.31
C ASP A 173 -18.47 3.24 -13.83
N GLN A 174 -18.51 2.44 -14.90
CA GLN A 174 -19.75 1.91 -15.46
C GLN A 174 -20.46 0.92 -14.54
N LEU A 175 -19.72 0.06 -13.84
CA LEU A 175 -20.30 -0.91 -12.89
C LEU A 175 -20.99 -0.20 -11.73
N VAL A 176 -20.40 0.88 -11.23
CA VAL A 176 -20.99 1.70 -10.16
C VAL A 176 -22.14 2.53 -10.70
N GLU A 177 -22.00 3.18 -11.86
CA GLU A 177 -23.06 4.01 -12.46
C GLU A 177 -24.32 3.22 -12.84
N LYS A 178 -24.15 1.95 -13.23
CA LYS A 178 -25.27 1.04 -13.53
C LYS A 178 -25.79 0.31 -12.27
N GLU A 179 -25.29 0.64 -11.08
CA GLU A 179 -25.60 -0.02 -9.80
C GLU A 179 -25.44 -1.56 -9.87
N TYR A 180 -24.49 -2.04 -10.67
CA TYR A 180 -24.20 -3.47 -10.78
C TYR A 180 -23.31 -3.97 -9.64
N VAL A 181 -22.56 -3.07 -9.00
CA VAL A 181 -21.61 -3.36 -7.92
C VAL A 181 -21.76 -2.29 -6.85
N HIS A 182 -22.04 -2.73 -5.62
CA HIS A 182 -22.16 -1.86 -4.46
C HIS A 182 -20.99 -2.07 -3.50
N THR A 183 -20.52 -3.31 -3.39
CA THR A 183 -19.43 -3.73 -2.52
C THR A 183 -18.38 -4.52 -3.31
N PRO A 184 -17.14 -4.67 -2.79
CA PRO A 184 -16.12 -5.50 -3.43
C PRO A 184 -16.54 -6.96 -3.64
N ALA A 185 -17.42 -7.50 -2.78
CA ALA A 185 -17.93 -8.87 -2.94
C ALA A 185 -18.75 -9.06 -4.22
N ASP A 186 -19.49 -8.03 -4.64
CA ASP A 186 -20.30 -8.10 -5.87
C ASP A 186 -19.46 -8.30 -7.13
N LEU A 187 -18.18 -7.92 -7.10
CA LEU A 187 -17.25 -8.15 -8.21
C LEU A 187 -17.15 -9.64 -8.55
N PHE A 188 -17.09 -10.50 -7.53
CA PHE A 188 -16.96 -11.96 -7.72
C PHE A 188 -18.26 -12.62 -8.21
N ARG A 189 -19.38 -11.89 -8.16
CA ARG A 189 -20.70 -12.32 -8.69
C ARG A 189 -20.93 -11.90 -10.14
N LEU A 190 -20.00 -11.16 -10.74
CA LEU A 190 -20.13 -10.68 -12.12
C LEU A 190 -20.00 -11.83 -13.12
N THR A 191 -20.94 -11.89 -14.05
CA THR A 191 -20.90 -12.86 -15.16
C THR A 191 -20.37 -12.21 -16.43
N ALA A 192 -19.78 -13.01 -17.32
CA ALA A 192 -19.30 -12.53 -18.61
C ALA A 192 -20.43 -11.88 -19.44
N GLY A 193 -21.66 -12.40 -19.32
CA GLY A 193 -22.84 -11.81 -19.96
C GLY A 193 -23.13 -10.38 -19.48
N LYS A 194 -23.11 -10.15 -18.15
CA LYS A 194 -23.34 -8.81 -17.57
C LYS A 194 -22.24 -7.82 -17.99
N LEU A 195 -20.99 -8.27 -18.03
CA LEU A 195 -19.84 -7.46 -18.43
C LEU A 195 -19.81 -7.12 -19.93
N THR A 196 -20.32 -8.02 -20.78
CA THR A 196 -20.39 -7.79 -22.25
C THR A 196 -21.34 -6.64 -22.60
N GLY A 197 -22.30 -6.30 -21.73
CA GLY A 197 -23.19 -5.16 -21.90
C GLY A 197 -22.59 -3.79 -21.55
N LEU A 198 -21.30 -3.74 -21.17
CA LEU A 198 -20.61 -2.49 -20.88
C LEU A 198 -19.96 -1.90 -22.14
N ASP A 199 -19.82 -0.58 -22.18
CA ASP A 199 -19.14 0.11 -23.26
C ASP A 199 -17.68 -0.32 -23.33
N ARG A 200 -17.24 -0.64 -24.55
CA ARG A 200 -15.89 -1.14 -24.87
C ARG A 200 -15.56 -2.51 -24.26
N MET A 201 -16.56 -3.29 -23.87
CA MET A 201 -16.40 -4.69 -23.46
C MET A 201 -16.97 -5.64 -24.50
N GLY A 202 -16.12 -6.51 -25.05
CA GLY A 202 -16.55 -7.63 -25.88
C GLY A 202 -16.60 -8.94 -25.09
N PRO A 203 -17.17 -10.02 -25.66
CA PRO A 203 -17.28 -11.32 -24.98
C PRO A 203 -15.94 -11.85 -24.45
N LYS A 204 -14.86 -11.68 -25.22
CA LYS A 204 -13.51 -12.13 -24.83
C LYS A 204 -12.94 -11.32 -23.66
N SER A 205 -13.06 -10.00 -23.68
CA SER A 205 -12.57 -9.16 -22.58
C SER A 205 -13.39 -9.36 -21.31
N ALA A 206 -14.71 -9.55 -21.45
CA ALA A 206 -15.59 -9.92 -20.35
C ALA A 206 -15.16 -11.23 -19.69
N GLN A 207 -14.92 -12.28 -20.48
CA GLN A 207 -14.44 -13.55 -19.94
C GLN A 207 -13.06 -13.42 -19.27
N ASN A 208 -12.16 -12.62 -19.84
CA ASN A 208 -10.84 -12.38 -19.24
C ASN A 208 -10.96 -11.74 -17.85
N VAL A 209 -11.86 -10.77 -17.67
CA VAL A 209 -12.10 -10.13 -16.37
C VAL A 209 -12.67 -11.12 -15.35
N VAL A 210 -13.64 -11.96 -15.75
CA VAL A 210 -14.18 -13.02 -14.88
C VAL A 210 -13.08 -13.99 -14.46
N ASN A 211 -12.22 -14.40 -15.40
CA ASN A 211 -11.09 -15.29 -15.10
C ASN A 211 -10.07 -14.62 -14.16
N ALA A 212 -9.81 -13.33 -14.34
CA ALA A 212 -8.92 -12.56 -13.47
C ALA A 212 -9.49 -12.42 -12.05
N LEU A 213 -10.79 -12.18 -11.91
CA LEU A 213 -11.48 -12.18 -10.62
C LEU A 213 -11.40 -13.53 -9.93
N GLU A 214 -11.63 -14.62 -10.64
CA GLU A 214 -11.50 -15.97 -10.07
C GLU A 214 -10.09 -16.25 -9.57
N LYS A 215 -9.07 -15.89 -10.38
CA LYS A 215 -7.66 -16.03 -9.98
C LYS A 215 -7.31 -15.18 -8.76
N ALA A 216 -7.86 -13.97 -8.67
CA ALA A 216 -7.58 -13.01 -7.60
C ALA A 216 -8.19 -13.42 -6.23
N LYS A 217 -9.06 -14.44 -6.20
CA LYS A 217 -9.52 -15.05 -4.95
C LYS A 217 -8.35 -15.65 -4.15
N GLU A 218 -7.30 -16.12 -4.83
CA GLU A 218 -6.06 -16.55 -4.18
C GLU A 218 -5.18 -15.33 -3.89
N THR A 219 -5.03 -15.00 -2.61
CA THR A 219 -4.26 -13.83 -2.17
C THR A 219 -3.39 -14.14 -0.95
N THR A 220 -2.79 -13.10 -0.36
CA THR A 220 -2.11 -13.18 0.94
C THR A 220 -2.88 -12.36 1.97
N PHE A 221 -2.75 -12.71 3.25
CA PHE A 221 -3.45 -11.98 4.32
C PHE A 221 -3.11 -10.47 4.30
N ALA A 222 -1.83 -10.13 4.11
CA ALA A 222 -1.39 -8.73 3.99
C ALA A 222 -2.04 -7.99 2.81
N ARG A 223 -2.15 -8.64 1.64
CA ARG A 223 -2.77 -8.03 0.46
C ARG A 223 -4.27 -7.88 0.62
N PHE A 224 -4.93 -8.86 1.24
CA PHE A 224 -6.35 -8.77 1.60
C PHE A 224 -6.60 -7.58 2.53
N LEU A 225 -5.86 -7.47 3.64
CA LEU A 225 -5.98 -6.33 4.57
C LEU A 225 -5.73 -4.99 3.88
N TYR A 226 -4.71 -4.93 3.03
CA TYR A 226 -4.46 -3.73 2.25
C TYR A 226 -5.63 -3.41 1.31
N ALA A 227 -6.22 -4.41 0.64
CA ALA A 227 -7.33 -4.25 -0.30
C ALA A 227 -8.60 -3.68 0.37
N LEU A 228 -8.86 -3.98 1.63
CA LEU A 228 -10.00 -3.44 2.39
C LEU A 228 -9.95 -1.92 2.55
N GLY A 229 -8.78 -1.29 2.37
CA GLY A 229 -8.67 0.17 2.33
C GLY A 229 -8.90 0.87 3.67
N ILE A 230 -8.61 0.18 4.79
CA ILE A 230 -8.69 0.73 6.15
C ILE A 230 -7.84 2.01 6.22
N ARG A 231 -8.40 3.07 6.82
CA ARG A 231 -7.76 4.39 6.89
C ARG A 231 -6.40 4.29 7.62
N GLU A 232 -5.39 4.96 7.08
CA GLU A 232 -3.97 4.91 7.50
C GLU A 232 -3.27 3.53 7.41
N VAL A 233 -3.97 2.47 7.01
CA VAL A 233 -3.36 1.15 6.81
C VAL A 233 -2.81 1.05 5.39
N GLY A 234 -1.56 1.48 5.23
CA GLY A 234 -0.79 1.28 4.01
C GLY A 234 -0.29 -0.16 3.84
N GLU A 235 0.37 -0.45 2.73
CA GLU A 235 0.91 -1.78 2.41
C GLU A 235 1.85 -2.34 3.49
N ALA A 236 2.75 -1.51 4.01
CA ALA A 236 3.68 -1.92 5.06
C ALA A 236 2.95 -2.21 6.38
N THR A 237 1.98 -1.37 6.74
CA THR A 237 1.15 -1.53 7.94
C THR A 237 0.28 -2.79 7.83
N ALA A 238 -0.32 -3.05 6.67
CA ALA A 238 -1.10 -4.25 6.42
C ALA A 238 -0.24 -5.52 6.54
N ALA A 239 1.00 -5.48 6.03
CA ALA A 239 1.96 -6.57 6.22
C ALA A 239 2.35 -6.76 7.70
N GLY A 240 2.55 -5.66 8.44
CA GLY A 240 2.84 -5.70 9.88
C GLY A 240 1.70 -6.29 10.70
N LEU A 241 0.45 -5.85 10.44
CA LEU A 241 -0.75 -6.39 11.07
C LEU A 241 -0.92 -7.88 10.74
N ALA A 242 -0.80 -8.25 9.46
CA ALA A 242 -0.90 -9.66 9.04
C ALA A 242 0.15 -10.54 9.72
N ALA A 243 1.39 -10.06 9.82
CA ALA A 243 2.47 -10.79 10.47
C ALA A 243 2.30 -10.89 12.00
N HIS A 244 1.74 -9.87 12.63
CA HIS A 244 1.53 -9.84 14.09
C HIS A 244 0.37 -10.73 14.52
N PHE A 245 -0.78 -10.63 13.85
CA PHE A 245 -2.01 -11.34 14.24
C PHE A 245 -2.14 -12.72 13.59
N GLY A 246 -1.54 -12.94 12.41
CA GLY A 246 -1.55 -14.21 11.71
C GLY A 246 -2.88 -14.57 11.04
N THR A 247 -4.01 -14.44 11.76
CA THR A 247 -5.35 -14.70 11.24
C THR A 247 -6.24 -13.46 11.27
N LEU A 248 -7.31 -13.49 10.48
CA LEU A 248 -8.31 -12.43 10.44
C LEU A 248 -9.09 -12.36 11.76
N GLU A 249 -9.44 -13.50 12.34
CA GLU A 249 -10.21 -13.58 13.58
C GLU A 249 -9.45 -12.96 14.76
N ALA A 250 -8.14 -13.18 14.84
CA ALA A 250 -7.29 -12.57 15.86
C ALA A 250 -7.20 -11.04 15.71
N LEU A 251 -7.18 -10.55 14.46
CA LEU A 251 -7.18 -9.12 14.19
C LEU A 251 -8.55 -8.46 14.47
N GLU A 252 -9.64 -9.13 14.11
CA GLU A 252 -11.01 -8.66 14.34
C GLU A 252 -11.35 -8.49 15.82
N GLN A 253 -10.76 -9.34 16.68
CA GLN A 253 -10.97 -9.30 18.13
C GLN A 253 -9.97 -8.40 18.86
N ALA A 254 -8.98 -7.84 18.16
CA ALA A 254 -7.92 -7.06 18.78
C ALA A 254 -8.43 -5.74 19.35
N SER A 255 -8.05 -5.46 20.59
CA SER A 255 -8.26 -4.15 21.22
C SER A 255 -7.32 -3.07 20.63
N ILE A 256 -7.66 -1.79 20.85
CA ILE A 256 -6.79 -0.65 20.49
C ILE A 256 -5.40 -0.78 21.15
N GLU A 257 -5.34 -1.31 22.37
CA GLU A 257 -4.07 -1.53 23.09
C GLU A 257 -3.23 -2.63 22.45
N GLU A 258 -3.85 -3.70 21.96
CA GLU A 258 -3.14 -4.78 21.25
C GLU A 258 -2.67 -4.34 19.87
N LEU A 259 -3.48 -3.58 19.14
CA LEU A 259 -3.10 -3.01 17.85
C LEU A 259 -1.86 -2.11 17.97
N GLN A 260 -1.73 -1.34 19.05
CA GLN A 260 -0.55 -0.50 19.32
C GLN A 260 0.72 -1.30 19.66
N LYS A 261 0.63 -2.61 19.91
CA LYS A 261 1.81 -3.48 20.10
C LYS A 261 2.45 -3.85 18.75
N VAL A 262 1.77 -3.63 17.63
CA VAL A 262 2.33 -3.87 16.30
C VAL A 262 3.36 -2.78 15.99
N PRO A 263 4.57 -3.14 15.51
CA PRO A 263 5.56 -2.16 15.09
C PRO A 263 4.99 -1.17 14.08
N ASP A 264 5.32 0.11 14.25
CA ASP A 264 4.86 1.24 13.42
C ASP A 264 3.34 1.49 13.42
N VAL A 265 2.59 0.92 14.38
CA VAL A 265 1.16 1.20 14.60
C VAL A 265 0.98 2.09 15.83
N GLY A 266 0.65 3.36 15.58
CA GLY A 266 0.26 4.32 16.62
C GLY A 266 -1.24 4.35 16.90
N ILE A 267 -1.66 5.17 17.86
CA ILE A 267 -3.07 5.31 18.29
C ILE A 267 -4.04 5.60 17.14
N VAL A 268 -3.63 6.40 16.15
CA VAL A 268 -4.47 6.77 15.01
C VAL A 268 -4.80 5.55 14.15
N VAL A 269 -3.77 4.78 13.77
CA VAL A 269 -3.94 3.54 12.98
C VAL A 269 -4.73 2.52 13.79
N ALA A 270 -4.38 2.31 15.05
CA ALA A 270 -5.08 1.37 15.93
C ALA A 270 -6.57 1.69 16.06
N THR A 271 -6.93 2.97 16.23
CA THR A 271 -8.31 3.42 16.32
C THR A 271 -9.06 3.19 15.01
N HIS A 272 -8.46 3.52 13.86
CA HIS A 272 -9.08 3.27 12.56
C HIS A 272 -9.28 1.77 12.27
N THR A 273 -8.29 0.94 12.60
CA THR A 273 -8.41 -0.52 12.45
C THR A 273 -9.49 -1.10 13.37
N PHE A 274 -9.50 -0.71 14.65
CA PHE A 274 -10.52 -1.14 15.61
C PHE A 274 -11.93 -0.74 15.16
N ASN A 275 -12.14 0.55 14.84
CA ASN A 275 -13.44 1.05 14.41
C ASN A 275 -13.91 0.38 13.10
N PHE A 276 -12.99 0.07 12.18
CA PHE A 276 -13.31 -0.61 10.94
C PHE A 276 -13.91 -2.01 11.18
N PHE A 277 -13.31 -2.81 12.07
CA PHE A 277 -13.81 -4.15 12.39
C PHE A 277 -15.00 -4.15 13.37
N ALA A 278 -15.18 -3.08 14.16
CA ALA A 278 -16.37 -2.90 14.99
C ALA A 278 -17.65 -2.64 14.17
N GLU A 279 -17.49 -2.04 12.99
CA GLU A 279 -18.60 -1.72 12.08
C GLU A 279 -19.20 -2.98 11.44
N GLU A 280 -20.52 -3.15 11.54
CA GLU A 280 -21.23 -4.34 11.05
C GLU A 280 -21.15 -4.45 9.53
N SER A 281 -21.33 -3.34 8.80
CA SER A 281 -21.29 -3.36 7.34
C SER A 281 -19.94 -3.82 6.78
N ASN A 282 -18.84 -3.53 7.47
CA ASN A 282 -17.51 -3.98 7.04
C ASN A 282 -17.33 -5.48 7.26
N ARG A 283 -17.78 -6.00 8.41
CA ARG A 283 -17.78 -7.44 8.70
C ARG A 283 -18.65 -8.22 7.72
N ASP A 284 -19.80 -7.67 7.33
CA ASP A 284 -20.66 -8.27 6.31
C ASP A 284 -19.98 -8.37 4.95
N VAL A 285 -19.27 -7.31 4.53
CA VAL A 285 -18.52 -7.32 3.26
C VAL A 285 -17.40 -8.37 3.31
N ILE A 286 -16.68 -8.47 4.42
CA ILE A 286 -15.63 -9.47 4.61
C ILE A 286 -16.21 -10.89 4.56
N ALA A 287 -17.31 -11.14 5.29
CA ALA A 287 -17.99 -12.43 5.29
C ALA A 287 -18.46 -12.82 3.88
N GLN A 288 -19.00 -11.86 3.11
CA GLN A 288 -19.37 -12.09 1.72
C GLN A 288 -18.15 -12.41 0.84
N LEU A 289 -17.03 -11.69 0.99
CA LEU A 289 -15.79 -11.98 0.25
C LEU A 289 -15.28 -13.41 0.52
N LEU A 290 -15.30 -13.83 1.78
CA LEU A 290 -14.93 -15.20 2.17
C LEU A 290 -15.91 -16.23 1.57
N ALA A 291 -17.20 -15.94 1.56
CA ALA A 291 -18.22 -16.81 0.96
C ALA A 291 -18.10 -16.93 -0.57
N GLU A 292 -17.66 -15.87 -1.25
CA GLU A 292 -17.33 -15.91 -2.69
C GLU A 292 -16.02 -16.69 -2.99
N GLY A 293 -15.30 -17.12 -1.95
CA GLY A 293 -14.13 -17.99 -2.04
C GLY A 293 -12.79 -17.27 -2.01
N VAL A 294 -12.75 -15.98 -1.64
CA VAL A 294 -11.47 -15.29 -1.39
C VAL A 294 -10.76 -15.97 -0.23
N ARG A 295 -9.50 -16.35 -0.45
CA ARG A 295 -8.70 -17.12 0.51
C ARG A 295 -7.23 -16.77 0.45
N TRP A 296 -6.55 -17.07 1.53
CA TRP A 296 -5.11 -16.96 1.67
C TRP A 296 -4.60 -18.15 2.49
N PRO A 297 -3.31 -18.49 2.39
CA PRO A 297 -2.74 -19.53 3.22
C PRO A 297 -2.98 -19.23 4.71
N ALA A 298 -3.45 -20.23 5.46
CA ALA A 298 -3.49 -20.13 6.91
C ALA A 298 -2.07 -19.83 7.42
N PRO A 299 -1.92 -19.03 8.49
CA PRO A 299 -0.60 -18.82 9.07
C PRO A 299 -0.01 -20.18 9.39
N VAL A 300 1.22 -20.41 8.93
CA VAL A 300 1.97 -21.60 9.29
C VAL A 300 2.32 -21.44 10.77
N VAL A 301 1.43 -21.88 11.65
CA VAL A 301 1.73 -22.05 13.07
C VAL A 301 2.67 -23.21 13.12
N VAL A 302 3.96 -22.93 12.97
CA VAL A 302 4.95 -23.93 13.26
C VAL A 302 5.00 -24.08 14.78
N LYS A 303 4.18 -25.01 15.29
CA LYS A 303 4.40 -25.56 16.60
C LYS A 303 5.71 -26.33 16.51
N ALA A 304 6.78 -25.71 16.99
CA ALA A 304 8.10 -26.32 17.10
C ALA A 304 8.09 -27.66 17.87
N GLU A 305 7.00 -27.96 18.59
CA GLU A 305 6.81 -29.19 19.38
C GLU A 305 6.23 -30.37 18.56
N GLU A 306 5.63 -30.13 17.39
CA GLU A 306 4.97 -31.17 16.55
C GLU A 306 5.71 -31.47 15.23
N ILE A 307 6.77 -30.72 14.90
CA ILE A 307 7.61 -31.04 13.75
C ILE A 307 8.77 -31.93 14.21
N ASP A 308 8.77 -33.20 13.78
CA ASP A 308 9.93 -34.08 13.87
C ASP A 308 11.00 -33.63 12.85
N SER A 309 11.61 -32.47 13.12
CA SER A 309 12.68 -31.89 12.31
C SER A 309 13.88 -31.59 13.19
N PRO A 310 15.11 -31.84 12.70
CA PRO A 310 16.34 -31.48 13.41
C PRO A 310 16.49 -29.98 13.68
N PHE A 311 15.66 -29.16 13.03
CA PHE A 311 15.64 -27.70 13.14
C PHE A 311 14.52 -27.14 14.02
N ALA A 312 13.57 -27.97 14.45
CA ALA A 312 12.40 -27.52 15.20
C ALA A 312 12.81 -26.91 16.55
N GLY A 313 12.33 -25.69 16.81
CA GLY A 313 12.59 -24.96 18.07
C GLY A 313 13.99 -24.35 18.19
N LYS A 314 14.92 -24.68 17.28
CA LYS A 314 16.30 -24.17 17.30
C LYS A 314 16.39 -22.76 16.72
N THR A 315 17.28 -21.95 17.29
CA THR A 315 17.67 -20.65 16.75
C THR A 315 18.83 -20.81 15.78
N VAL A 316 18.57 -20.62 14.49
CA VAL A 316 19.53 -20.87 13.41
C VAL A 316 20.04 -19.54 12.84
N VAL A 317 21.34 -19.42 12.57
CA VAL A 317 21.93 -18.25 11.88
C VAL A 317 22.60 -18.69 10.58
N LEU A 318 22.14 -18.12 9.47
CA LEU A 318 22.80 -18.30 8.17
C LEU A 318 23.99 -17.33 8.05
N THR A 319 25.14 -17.80 7.60
CA THR A 319 26.30 -16.96 7.29
C THR A 319 27.02 -17.43 6.03
N GLY A 320 27.67 -16.51 5.32
CA GLY A 320 28.24 -16.78 4.00
C GLY A 320 27.20 -16.82 2.87
N SER A 321 27.69 -17.12 1.67
CA SER A 321 26.92 -17.32 0.44
C SER A 321 26.56 -18.79 0.28
N LEU A 322 25.29 -19.05 -0.03
CA LEU A 322 24.76 -20.38 -0.30
C LEU A 322 24.78 -20.61 -1.83
N SER A 323 25.26 -21.77 -2.25
CA SER A 323 25.48 -22.17 -3.65
C SER A 323 24.29 -22.91 -4.26
N GLN A 324 23.50 -23.60 -3.44
CA GLN A 324 22.36 -24.43 -3.85
C GLN A 324 21.02 -23.73 -3.63
N LEU A 325 20.90 -22.89 -2.60
CA LEU A 325 19.69 -22.11 -2.30
C LEU A 325 19.98 -20.62 -2.22
N SER A 326 19.00 -19.80 -2.58
CA SER A 326 19.04 -18.39 -2.19
C SER A 326 18.89 -18.28 -0.67
N ARG A 327 19.47 -17.24 -0.07
CA ARG A 327 19.42 -17.03 1.38
C ARG A 327 17.99 -16.87 1.89
N ASP A 328 17.11 -16.28 1.08
CA ASP A 328 15.70 -16.11 1.41
C ASP A 328 14.93 -17.44 1.31
N ASP A 329 15.24 -18.27 0.31
CA ASP A 329 14.65 -19.62 0.19
C ASP A 329 15.09 -20.54 1.33
N ALA A 330 16.38 -20.52 1.69
CA ALA A 330 16.91 -21.26 2.82
C ALA A 330 16.24 -20.81 4.13
N LYS A 331 16.05 -19.49 4.31
CA LYS A 331 15.33 -18.94 5.46
C LYS A 331 13.88 -19.40 5.48
N ALA A 332 13.17 -19.36 4.36
CA ALA A 332 11.79 -19.80 4.26
C ALA A 332 11.63 -21.28 4.60
N ARG A 333 12.52 -22.14 4.08
CA ARG A 333 12.54 -23.58 4.36
C ARG A 333 12.84 -23.91 5.82
N LEU A 334 13.84 -23.26 6.42
CA LEU A 334 14.18 -23.43 7.84
C LEU A 334 13.03 -22.97 8.74
N VAL A 335 12.39 -21.84 8.42
CA VAL A 335 11.21 -21.37 9.14
C VAL A 335 10.06 -22.37 8.99
N ALA A 336 9.83 -22.93 7.80
CA ALA A 336 8.79 -23.94 7.57
C ALA A 336 8.99 -25.22 8.41
N LEU A 337 10.24 -25.56 8.74
CA LEU A 337 10.60 -26.67 9.62
C LEU A 337 10.70 -26.30 11.10
N GLY A 338 10.35 -25.05 11.46
CA GLY A 338 10.24 -24.61 12.84
C GLY A 338 11.50 -24.06 13.48
N ALA A 339 12.51 -23.74 12.68
CA ALA A 339 13.63 -22.95 13.16
C ALA A 339 13.28 -21.47 13.30
N LYS A 340 13.89 -20.83 14.30
CA LYS A 340 13.92 -19.37 14.45
C LYS A 340 15.17 -18.84 13.77
N VAL A 341 15.03 -18.26 12.58
CA VAL A 341 16.19 -17.74 11.84
C VAL A 341 16.58 -16.34 12.32
N ALA A 342 17.75 -16.21 12.93
CA ALA A 342 18.27 -14.96 13.48
C ALA A 342 19.36 -14.32 12.60
N GLY A 343 19.49 -12.99 12.67
CA GLY A 343 20.47 -12.24 11.88
C GLY A 343 21.90 -12.21 12.44
N SER A 344 22.07 -12.58 13.72
CA SER A 344 23.34 -12.46 14.46
C SER A 344 23.57 -13.66 15.38
N VAL A 345 24.83 -14.09 15.51
CA VAL A 345 25.24 -15.13 16.45
C VAL A 345 25.28 -14.56 17.87
N SER A 346 24.62 -15.25 18.80
CA SER A 346 24.54 -14.92 20.23
C SER A 346 24.61 -16.20 21.08
N LYS A 347 24.67 -16.07 22.41
CA LYS A 347 24.59 -17.24 23.33
C LYS A 347 23.26 -18.02 23.24
N LYS A 348 22.23 -17.46 22.60
CA LYS A 348 20.93 -18.12 22.36
C LYS A 348 20.85 -18.77 20.98
N THR A 349 21.92 -18.74 20.20
CA THR A 349 21.98 -19.36 18.88
C THR A 349 22.34 -20.84 19.07
N ASP A 350 21.51 -21.72 18.55
CA ASP A 350 21.68 -23.16 18.70
C ASP A 350 22.50 -23.76 17.54
N LEU A 351 22.39 -23.19 16.34
CA LEU A 351 23.05 -23.71 15.14
C LEU A 351 23.44 -22.58 14.18
N VAL A 352 24.61 -22.70 13.56
CA VAL A 352 25.08 -21.80 12.49
C VAL A 352 25.28 -22.59 11.21
N ILE A 353 24.69 -22.12 10.12
CA ILE A 353 24.87 -22.73 8.79
C ILE A 353 25.82 -21.82 8.01
N ALA A 354 26.99 -22.36 7.68
CA ALA A 354 28.09 -21.66 7.06
C ALA A 354 28.23 -22.04 5.58
N GLY A 355 27.88 -21.11 4.70
CA GLY A 355 28.21 -21.17 3.26
C GLY A 355 29.59 -20.61 2.96
N GLU A 356 29.88 -20.39 1.68
CA GLU A 356 31.14 -19.80 1.24
C GLU A 356 31.34 -18.41 1.84
N ALA A 357 32.57 -18.06 2.24
CA ALA A 357 32.91 -16.77 2.86
C ALA A 357 32.14 -16.44 4.16
N ALA A 358 31.84 -17.44 5.00
CA ALA A 358 31.11 -17.32 6.27
C ALA A 358 31.68 -16.34 7.33
N GLY A 359 32.89 -15.82 7.14
CA GLY A 359 33.41 -14.59 7.77
C GLY A 359 33.30 -14.52 9.30
N SER A 360 32.95 -13.32 9.80
CA SER A 360 32.98 -12.98 11.23
C SER A 360 31.94 -13.69 12.10
N LYS A 361 30.83 -14.18 11.51
CA LYS A 361 29.80 -14.92 12.25
C LYS A 361 30.22 -16.37 12.51
N LEU A 362 30.97 -16.99 11.59
CA LEU A 362 31.58 -18.30 11.80
C LEU A 362 32.59 -18.27 12.94
N ALA A 363 33.49 -17.27 12.94
CA ALA A 363 34.45 -17.08 14.02
C ALA A 363 33.76 -16.91 15.38
N LYS A 364 32.71 -16.08 15.44
CA LYS A 364 31.93 -15.86 16.66
C LYS A 364 31.17 -17.12 17.14
N ALA A 365 30.73 -17.97 16.22
CA ALA A 365 30.08 -19.25 16.55
C ALA A 365 31.08 -20.22 17.19
N GLN A 366 32.29 -20.30 16.62
CA GLN A 366 33.39 -21.12 17.14
C GLN A 366 33.85 -20.65 18.53
N GLU A 367 33.98 -19.34 18.75
CA GLU A 367 34.32 -18.76 20.05
C GLU A 367 33.29 -19.09 21.14
N LEU A 368 32.01 -19.16 20.77
CA LEU A 368 30.90 -19.44 21.69
C LEU A 368 30.59 -20.94 21.81
N GLY A 369 31.32 -21.80 21.10
CA GLY A 369 31.11 -23.25 21.11
C GLY A 369 29.76 -23.69 20.52
N ILE A 370 29.21 -22.91 19.59
CA ILE A 370 27.92 -23.18 18.94
C ILE A 370 28.15 -24.14 17.78
N GLU A 371 27.22 -25.07 17.57
CA GLU A 371 27.27 -26.05 16.48
C GLU A 371 27.27 -25.35 15.11
N VAL A 372 28.16 -25.79 14.21
CA VAL A 372 28.29 -25.24 12.85
C VAL A 372 28.16 -26.38 11.84
N ILE A 373 27.26 -26.23 10.87
CA ILE A 373 27.12 -27.12 9.72
C ILE A 373 27.32 -26.35 8.41
N ASP A 374 27.64 -27.06 7.33
CA ASP A 374 27.73 -26.47 5.99
C ASP A 374 26.40 -26.56 5.23
N GLU A 375 26.36 -25.98 4.03
CA GLU A 375 25.19 -26.02 3.17
C GLU A 375 24.81 -27.44 2.73
N ALA A 376 25.79 -28.32 2.49
CA ALA A 376 25.52 -29.70 2.08
C ALA A 376 24.81 -30.49 3.18
N GLU A 377 25.26 -30.32 4.42
CA GLU A 377 24.65 -30.93 5.60
C GLU A 377 23.26 -30.34 5.90
N MET A 378 23.06 -29.04 5.64
CA MET A 378 21.73 -28.44 5.69
C MET A 378 20.78 -29.13 4.70
N MET A 379 21.18 -29.32 3.44
CA MET A 379 20.34 -29.97 2.42
C MET A 379 20.00 -31.42 2.80
N ARG A 380 20.98 -32.15 3.33
CA ARG A 380 20.77 -33.51 3.85
C ARG A 380 19.72 -33.57 4.97
N LEU A 381 19.75 -32.59 5.89
CA LEU A 381 18.78 -32.48 6.98
C LEU A 381 17.42 -31.93 6.53
N LEU A 382 17.36 -31.25 5.37
CA LEU A 382 16.13 -30.85 4.68
C LEU A 382 15.49 -32.03 3.90
N GLY A 383 16.20 -33.16 3.76
CA GLY A 383 15.72 -34.35 3.04
C GLY A 383 15.96 -34.30 1.52
N GLU A 384 16.94 -33.51 1.07
CA GLU A 384 17.27 -33.30 -0.35
C GLU A 384 18.72 -33.69 -0.70
#